data_AF-F5ZA72-F1
#
_entry.id   AF-F5ZA72-F1
#
_cell.length_a   1.000
_cell.length_b   1.000
_cell.length_c   1.000
_cell.angle_alpha   90.00
_cell.angle_beta   90.00
_cell.angle_gamma   90.00
#
_symmetry.space_group_name_H-M   'P 1'
#
loop_
_entity.id
_entity.type
_entity.pdbx_description
1 polymer ?
#
loop_
_entity_poly.entity_id
_entity_poly.type
_entity_poly.pdbx_seq_one_letter_code
_entity_poly.pdbx_strand_id
1 'polypeptide(L)'
;MKVLSLFVIATLSFSAHASANDTLNKLKGMLGDASTSTSQTTEAAEASSLDVSSLVSMVSENLGVSETQSEGGLASIFDYAKGNLTTADYSELARAIPGLDSLLENVPSVAADSTNGGSTMSGLLSKASEYSSSLGSINELKQQFDALGLDADMISSFITQINTYLNSNEETQSLLQSGLGNLASML
;
A
#
# COMPACT_ATOMS: atom_id res chain seq x y z
N MET A 1 -3.39 -56.77 -46.24
CA MET A 1 -4.80 -56.35 -46.42
C MET A 1 -5.05 -55.23 -45.42
N LYS A 2 -5.25 -53.97 -45.87
CA LYS A 2 -6.55 -53.24 -45.85
C LYS A 2 -7.00 -52.96 -44.40
N VAL A 3 -7.19 -51.74 -43.90
CA VAL A 3 -7.69 -50.50 -44.50
C VAL A 3 -7.36 -49.26 -43.65
N LEU A 4 -7.34 -48.12 -44.35
CA LEU A 4 -7.54 -46.73 -43.96
C LEU A 4 -8.76 -46.50 -43.03
N SER A 5 -8.68 -45.58 -42.06
CA SER A 5 -9.80 -44.67 -41.74
C SER A 5 -9.38 -43.45 -40.92
N LEU A 6 -9.64 -42.28 -41.50
CA LEU A 6 -9.59 -40.94 -40.90
C LEU A 6 -10.97 -40.61 -40.34
N PHE A 7 -11.07 -40.02 -39.14
CA PHE A 7 -12.30 -39.36 -38.69
C PHE A 7 -11.96 -38.10 -37.87
N VAL A 8 -12.47 -36.96 -38.35
CA VAL A 8 -12.48 -35.64 -37.71
C VAL A 8 -13.88 -35.44 -37.14
N ILE A 9 -14.04 -35.12 -35.86
CA ILE A 9 -15.20 -34.37 -35.35
C ILE A 9 -14.79 -33.52 -34.13
N ALA A 10 -14.99 -32.21 -34.25
CA ALA A 10 -15.08 -31.28 -33.13
C ALA A 10 -16.50 -31.31 -32.54
N THR A 11 -16.63 -31.36 -31.22
CA THR A 11 -17.87 -31.04 -30.52
C THR A 11 -17.58 -30.23 -29.26
N LEU A 12 -18.09 -28.99 -29.23
CA LEU A 12 -18.31 -28.25 -27.99
C LEU A 12 -19.30 -29.02 -27.11
N SER A 13 -19.11 -29.01 -25.80
CA SER A 13 -20.15 -29.38 -24.85
C SER A 13 -20.15 -28.41 -23.68
N PHE A 14 -21.12 -27.50 -23.75
CA PHE A 14 -21.67 -26.74 -22.66
C PHE A 14 -22.32 -27.72 -21.67
N SER A 15 -22.08 -27.54 -20.37
CA SER A 15 -22.84 -28.23 -19.32
C SER A 15 -23.04 -27.25 -18.17
N ALA A 16 -24.17 -26.54 -18.22
CA ALA A 16 -24.73 -25.88 -17.07
C ALA A 16 -25.22 -26.96 -16.08
N HIS A 17 -24.55 -27.08 -14.94
CA HIS A 17 -25.09 -27.81 -13.79
C HIS A 17 -25.49 -26.78 -12.73
N ALA A 18 -26.80 -26.52 -12.65
CA ALA A 18 -27.40 -25.74 -11.59
C ALA A 18 -27.40 -26.58 -10.30
N SER A 19 -26.49 -26.26 -9.38
CA SER A 19 -26.43 -26.89 -8.06
C SER A 19 -27.43 -26.22 -7.12
N ALA A 20 -28.51 -26.91 -6.77
CA ALA A 20 -29.50 -26.49 -5.77
C ALA A 20 -28.98 -26.50 -4.31
N ASN A 21 -27.66 -26.40 -4.11
CA ASN A 21 -27.01 -26.47 -2.80
C ASN A 21 -26.48 -25.10 -2.30
N ASP A 22 -26.47 -24.07 -3.16
CA ASP A 22 -26.00 -22.72 -2.82
C ASP A 22 -27.01 -21.95 -1.96
N THR A 23 -28.31 -22.16 -2.22
CA THR A 23 -29.40 -21.46 -1.50
C THR A 23 -29.56 -21.94 -0.05
N LEU A 24 -29.21 -23.20 0.25
CA LEU A 24 -29.24 -23.74 1.61
C LEU A 24 -28.04 -23.28 2.44
N ASN A 25 -26.86 -23.14 1.83
CA ASN A 25 -25.66 -22.63 2.49
C ASN A 25 -25.77 -21.12 2.81
N LYS A 26 -26.39 -20.33 1.93
CA LYS A 26 -26.62 -18.90 2.19
C LYS A 26 -27.62 -18.64 3.32
N LEU A 27 -28.63 -19.49 3.48
CA LEU A 27 -29.56 -19.40 4.63
C LEU A 27 -28.90 -19.86 5.94
N LYS A 28 -27.99 -20.84 5.87
CA LYS A 28 -27.18 -21.32 7.01
C LYS A 28 -26.17 -20.26 7.49
N GLY A 29 -25.59 -19.49 6.58
CA GLY A 29 -24.63 -18.42 6.89
C GLY A 29 -25.23 -17.17 7.53
N MET A 30 -26.54 -16.93 7.40
CA MET A 30 -27.22 -15.79 8.04
C MET A 30 -27.61 -16.07 9.50
N LEU A 31 -27.55 -17.33 9.95
CA LEU A 31 -28.08 -17.77 11.25
C LEU A 31 -27.00 -18.26 12.23
N GLY A 32 -25.70 -18.17 11.91
CA GLY A 32 -24.64 -18.71 12.76
C GLY A 32 -23.26 -18.14 12.46
N ASP A 33 -22.73 -17.46 13.47
CA ASP A 33 -21.41 -16.84 13.59
C ASP A 33 -20.21 -17.80 13.36
N ALA A 34 -19.11 -17.21 12.87
CA ALA A 34 -17.71 -17.67 12.85
C ALA A 34 -17.17 -18.59 11.72
N SER A 35 -16.45 -17.91 10.80
CA SER A 35 -15.19 -18.31 10.14
C SER A 35 -15.22 -19.32 8.99
N THR A 36 -15.30 -18.80 7.76
CA THR A 36 -14.56 -19.31 6.59
C THR A 36 -14.43 -18.19 5.56
N SER A 37 -13.23 -17.66 5.36
CA SER A 37 -12.88 -16.89 4.16
C SER A 37 -11.72 -17.60 3.47
N THR A 38 -12.07 -18.49 2.55
CA THR A 38 -11.24 -18.83 1.39
C THR A 38 -12.01 -18.31 0.20
N SER A 39 -11.45 -17.32 -0.50
CA SER A 39 -11.87 -16.96 -1.86
C SER A 39 -10.63 -16.64 -2.68
N GLN A 40 -10.36 -17.52 -3.64
CA GLN A 40 -9.59 -17.24 -4.84
C GLN A 40 -10.39 -16.34 -5.78
N THR A 41 -9.63 -15.49 -6.50
CA THR A 41 -9.85 -15.02 -7.88
C THR A 41 -11.14 -14.27 -8.20
N THR A 42 -10.98 -12.96 -8.42
CA THR A 42 -11.76 -12.20 -9.41
C THR A 42 -10.82 -11.28 -10.18
N GLU A 43 -10.47 -11.66 -11.41
CA GLU A 43 -10.12 -10.70 -12.47
C GLU A 43 -11.43 -10.15 -13.03
N ALA A 44 -11.69 -8.86 -12.79
CA ALA A 44 -12.47 -7.99 -13.67
C ALA A 44 -12.15 -6.55 -13.26
N ALA A 45 -11.71 -5.75 -14.24
CA ALA A 45 -11.44 -4.34 -14.08
C ALA A 45 -12.68 -3.61 -13.55
N GLU A 46 -12.59 -3.13 -12.30
CA GLU A 46 -13.54 -2.18 -11.71
C GLU A 46 -12.82 -0.83 -11.63
N ALA A 47 -13.49 0.20 -12.10
CA ALA A 47 -12.95 1.55 -12.24
C ALA A 47 -12.51 2.14 -10.89
N SER A 48 -11.22 2.41 -10.77
CA SER A 48 -10.64 3.65 -10.23
C SER A 48 -11.26 4.23 -8.95
N SER A 49 -11.51 3.42 -7.93
CA SER A 49 -11.52 3.93 -6.56
C SER A 49 -10.12 3.75 -5.99
N LEU A 50 -9.48 4.85 -5.60
CA LEU A 50 -8.30 4.80 -4.77
C LEU A 50 -8.68 4.12 -3.45
N ASP A 51 -7.92 3.12 -3.02
CA ASP A 51 -8.07 2.52 -1.70
C ASP A 51 -6.75 1.86 -1.26
N VAL A 52 -6.55 1.79 0.05
CA VAL A 52 -5.31 1.24 0.62
C VAL A 52 -5.12 -0.25 0.29
N SER A 53 -6.17 -1.06 0.30
CA SER A 53 -6.05 -2.51 0.11
C SER A 53 -5.52 -2.85 -1.29
N SER A 54 -6.05 -2.18 -2.31
CA SER A 54 -5.60 -2.30 -3.69
C SER A 54 -4.16 -1.84 -3.86
N LEU A 55 -3.78 -0.74 -3.20
CA LEU A 55 -2.40 -0.24 -3.22
C LEU A 55 -1.43 -1.23 -2.55
N VAL A 56 -1.80 -1.81 -1.40
CA VAL A 56 -0.98 -2.81 -0.69
C VAL A 56 -0.75 -4.05 -1.58
N SER A 57 -1.81 -4.60 -2.19
CA SER A 57 -1.70 -5.75 -3.09
C SER A 57 -0.81 -5.43 -4.29
N MET A 58 -1.05 -4.29 -4.93
CA MET A 58 -0.26 -3.84 -6.08
C MET A 58 1.22 -3.74 -5.74
N VAL A 59 1.57 -3.11 -4.62
CA VAL A 59 2.97 -2.91 -4.22
C VAL A 59 3.63 -4.25 -3.87
N SER A 60 2.92 -5.11 -3.13
CA SER A 60 3.39 -6.46 -2.79
C SER A 60 3.72 -7.27 -4.04
N GLU A 61 2.79 -7.32 -5.00
CA GLU A 61 2.94 -8.07 -6.25
C GLU A 61 4.07 -7.52 -7.12
N ASN A 62 4.13 -6.20 -7.33
CA ASN A 62 5.08 -5.60 -8.26
C ASN A 62 6.51 -5.56 -7.72
N LEU A 63 6.69 -5.44 -6.41
CA LEU A 63 8.02 -5.39 -5.78
C LEU A 63 8.47 -6.75 -5.24
N GLY A 64 7.60 -7.78 -5.27
CA GLY A 64 7.92 -9.11 -4.76
C GLY A 64 8.14 -9.15 -3.25
N VAL A 65 7.49 -8.24 -2.51
CA VAL A 65 7.53 -8.17 -1.04
C VAL A 65 6.26 -8.78 -0.46
N SER A 66 6.27 -9.17 0.82
CA SER A 66 5.06 -9.66 1.48
C SER A 66 4.01 -8.55 1.66
N GLU A 67 2.74 -8.91 1.83
CA GLU A 67 1.66 -7.95 2.14
C GLU A 67 1.96 -7.14 3.40
N THR A 68 2.47 -7.78 4.46
CA THR A 68 2.87 -7.09 5.70
C THR A 68 3.98 -6.07 5.48
N GLN A 69 4.96 -6.40 4.63
CA GLN A 69 6.02 -5.46 4.25
C GLN A 69 5.51 -4.31 3.40
N SER A 70 4.58 -4.59 2.48
CA SER A 70 3.90 -3.59 1.67
C SER A 70 3.10 -2.63 2.54
N GLU A 71 2.27 -3.17 3.44
CA GLU A 71 1.46 -2.41 4.40
C GLU A 71 2.32 -1.52 5.30
N GLY A 72 3.34 -2.09 5.96
CA GLY A 72 4.24 -1.32 6.81
C GLY A 72 5.04 -0.27 6.02
N GLY A 73 5.57 -0.61 4.84
CA GLY A 73 6.37 0.31 4.03
C GLY A 73 5.53 1.47 3.48
N LEU A 74 4.28 1.20 3.08
CA LEU A 74 3.31 2.22 2.70
C LEU A 74 2.94 3.09 3.90
N ALA A 75 2.64 2.49 5.06
CA ALA A 75 2.35 3.20 6.29
C ALA A 75 3.48 4.17 6.66
N SER A 76 4.73 3.71 6.63
CA SER A 76 5.92 4.53 6.86
C SER A 76 6.05 5.71 5.90
N ILE A 77 5.82 5.50 4.61
CA ILE A 77 5.92 6.59 3.61
C ILE A 77 4.80 7.61 3.81
N PHE A 78 3.57 7.16 4.07
CA PHE A 78 2.44 8.06 4.30
C PHE A 78 2.55 8.78 5.64
N ASP A 79 3.14 8.17 6.67
CA ASP A 79 3.43 8.84 7.95
C ASP A 79 4.51 9.92 7.79
N TYR A 80 5.58 9.62 7.05
CA TYR A 80 6.57 10.62 6.66
C TYR A 80 5.91 11.79 5.91
N ALA A 81 5.06 11.49 4.92
CA ALA A 81 4.36 12.53 4.17
C ALA A 81 3.43 13.36 5.08
N LYS A 82 2.68 12.72 5.97
CA LYS A 82 1.81 13.38 6.95
C LYS A 82 2.57 14.34 7.86
N GLY A 83 3.77 13.96 8.31
CA GLY A 83 4.62 14.82 9.14
C GLY A 83 5.09 16.10 8.44
N ASN A 84 5.05 16.13 7.11
CA ASN A 84 5.47 17.27 6.28
C ASN A 84 4.29 18.05 5.66
N LEU A 85 3.06 17.53 5.76
CA LEU A 85 1.86 18.18 5.24
C LEU A 85 1.20 19.08 6.30
N THR A 86 0.46 20.08 5.84
CA THR A 86 -0.48 20.77 6.73
C THR A 86 -1.62 19.83 7.11
N THR A 87 -2.29 20.11 8.24
CA THR A 87 -3.46 19.32 8.65
C THR A 87 -4.57 19.33 7.61
N ALA A 88 -4.74 20.44 6.87
CA ALA A 88 -5.72 20.54 5.80
C ALA A 88 -5.36 19.64 4.61
N ASP A 89 -4.10 19.69 4.17
CA ASP A 89 -3.61 18.90 3.04
C ASP A 89 -3.65 17.41 3.33
N TYR A 90 -3.22 17.00 4.53
CA TYR A 90 -3.34 15.60 4.95
C TYR A 90 -4.80 15.16 5.03
N SER A 91 -5.70 16.01 5.54
CA SER A 91 -7.12 15.67 5.60
C SER A 91 -7.72 15.47 4.21
N GLU A 92 -7.24 16.18 3.19
CA GLU A 92 -7.66 15.99 1.81
C GLU A 92 -7.08 14.70 1.21
N LEU A 93 -5.80 14.42 1.48
CA LEU A 93 -5.15 13.18 1.10
C LEU A 93 -5.88 11.94 1.68
N ALA A 94 -6.23 11.98 2.97
CA ALA A 94 -6.94 10.90 3.65
C ALA A 94 -8.38 10.71 3.14
N ARG A 95 -9.05 11.78 2.70
CA ARG A 95 -10.37 11.66 2.04
C ARG A 95 -10.27 11.01 0.67
N ALA A 96 -9.21 11.30 -0.07
CA ALA A 96 -8.99 10.75 -1.40
C ALA A 96 -8.58 9.27 -1.38
N ILE A 97 -7.96 8.80 -0.29
CA ILE A 97 -7.48 7.42 -0.14
C ILE A 97 -8.21 6.74 1.05
N PRO A 98 -9.41 6.17 0.81
CA PRO A 98 -10.10 5.31 1.77
C PRO A 98 -9.17 4.29 2.45
N GLY A 99 -9.18 4.31 3.80
CA GLY A 99 -8.37 3.44 4.64
C GLY A 99 -7.01 4.00 5.05
N LEU A 100 -6.64 5.20 4.59
CA LEU A 100 -5.31 5.78 4.87
C LEU A 100 -5.01 5.93 6.37
N ASP A 101 -5.96 6.43 7.17
CA ASP A 101 -5.73 6.58 8.61
C ASP A 101 -5.51 5.22 9.30
N SER A 102 -6.20 4.18 8.87
CA SER A 102 -6.01 2.81 9.39
C SER A 102 -4.68 2.22 8.96
N LEU A 103 -4.19 2.54 7.75
CA LEU A 103 -2.86 2.13 7.31
C LEU A 103 -1.78 2.64 8.26
N LEU A 104 -1.90 3.89 8.73
CA LEU A 104 -0.90 4.50 9.62
C LEU A 104 -0.80 3.82 10.99
N GLU A 105 -1.77 2.98 11.37
CA GLU A 105 -1.66 2.15 12.57
C GLU A 105 -0.59 1.05 12.42
N ASN A 106 -0.17 0.75 11.19
CA ASN A 106 0.86 -0.24 10.85
C ASN A 106 2.26 0.35 10.66
N VAL A 107 2.49 1.62 11.04
CA VAL A 107 3.83 2.19 11.02
C VAL A 107 4.73 1.39 11.96
N PRO A 108 5.88 0.86 11.50
CA PRO A 108 6.83 0.16 12.35
C PRO A 108 7.33 1.06 13.47
N SER A 109 7.26 0.58 14.71
CA SER A 109 7.80 1.34 15.84
C SER A 109 9.33 1.30 15.81
N VAL A 110 9.95 2.48 15.74
CA VAL A 110 11.40 2.64 15.83
C VAL A 110 11.73 3.53 17.03
N ALA A 111 12.72 3.14 17.83
CA ALA A 111 13.14 3.94 18.98
C ALA A 111 13.86 5.20 18.48
N ALA A 112 13.19 6.36 18.53
CA ALA A 112 13.83 7.63 18.25
C ALA A 112 14.85 7.96 19.36
N ASP A 113 16.15 7.74 19.08
CA ASP A 113 17.25 8.19 19.96
C ASP A 113 17.37 9.72 19.91
N SER A 114 16.43 10.40 20.57
CA SER A 114 16.43 11.86 20.75
C SER A 114 17.26 12.23 21.97
N THR A 115 18.59 12.13 21.85
CA THR A 115 19.51 12.58 22.90
C THR A 115 20.34 13.80 22.47
N ASN A 116 20.11 14.92 23.18
CA ASN A 116 21.04 16.03 23.50
C ASN A 116 21.05 17.32 22.65
N GLY A 117 20.84 18.48 23.32
CA GLY A 117 21.35 19.77 22.79
C GLY A 117 20.90 21.10 23.40
N GLY A 118 21.22 21.39 24.67
CA GLY A 118 21.54 22.71 25.28
C GLY A 118 20.91 24.05 24.81
N SER A 119 20.25 24.74 25.76
CA SER A 119 19.37 25.92 25.60
C SER A 119 19.97 27.30 25.27
N THR A 120 21.21 27.47 24.82
CA THR A 120 21.77 28.81 24.47
C THR A 120 22.33 28.93 23.04
N MET A 121 22.30 27.85 22.26
CA MET A 121 22.57 27.82 20.82
C MET A 121 21.27 27.87 19.99
N SER A 122 20.13 28.23 20.59
CA SER A 122 18.78 27.97 20.05
C SER A 122 18.53 28.56 18.65
N GLY A 123 18.98 29.79 18.32
CA GLY A 123 18.68 30.40 17.02
C GLY A 123 19.46 29.84 15.82
N LEU A 124 20.72 29.43 16.01
CA LEU A 124 21.54 28.79 14.97
C LEU A 124 21.31 27.27 14.95
N LEU A 125 21.04 26.67 16.12
CA LEU A 125 20.58 25.29 16.24
C LEU A 125 19.21 25.10 15.61
N SER A 126 18.26 26.05 15.68
CA SER A 126 16.96 25.90 15.00
C SER A 126 17.13 25.68 13.50
N LYS A 127 18.02 26.41 12.83
CA LYS A 127 18.32 26.23 11.40
C LYS A 127 19.03 24.90 11.13
N ALA A 128 20.03 24.55 11.94
CA ALA A 128 20.72 23.26 11.85
C ALA A 128 19.80 22.08 12.23
N SER A 129 18.79 22.33 13.08
CA SER A 129 17.77 21.37 13.50
C SER A 129 16.67 21.24 12.48
N GLU A 130 16.33 22.26 11.69
CA GLU A 130 15.46 22.08 10.52
C GLU A 130 16.11 21.12 9.51
N TYR A 131 17.41 21.26 9.27
CA TYR A 131 18.19 20.24 8.55
C TYR A 131 18.21 18.90 9.31
N SER A 132 18.38 18.90 10.63
CA SER A 132 18.38 17.67 11.46
C SER A 132 17.02 16.99 11.57
N SER A 133 15.91 17.72 11.44
CA SER A 133 14.55 17.20 11.59
C SER A 133 14.14 16.53 10.29
N SER A 134 14.40 17.15 9.14
CA SER A 134 14.19 16.50 7.84
C SER A 134 15.11 15.28 7.69
N LEU A 135 16.39 15.40 8.05
CA LEU A 135 17.30 14.24 8.09
C LEU A 135 16.89 13.20 9.14
N GLY A 136 16.34 13.64 10.26
CA GLY A 136 15.82 12.79 11.33
C GLY A 136 14.64 11.95 10.85
N SER A 137 13.64 12.56 10.22
CA SER A 137 12.49 11.88 9.64
C SER A 137 12.87 10.94 8.49
N ILE A 138 13.87 11.31 7.67
CA ILE A 138 14.40 10.40 6.63
C ILE A 138 15.10 9.20 7.28
N ASN A 139 15.90 9.42 8.32
CA ASN A 139 16.56 8.34 9.04
C ASN A 139 15.55 7.45 9.77
N GLU A 140 14.49 8.03 10.31
CA GLU A 140 13.37 7.30 10.90
C GLU A 140 12.69 6.41 9.86
N LEU A 141 12.32 6.96 8.70
CA LEU A 141 11.76 6.20 7.58
C LEU A 141 12.66 5.03 7.16
N LYS A 142 13.98 5.26 7.05
CA LYS A 142 14.95 4.19 6.75
C LYS A 142 14.97 3.10 7.83
N GLN A 143 14.92 3.49 9.10
CA GLN A 143 14.86 2.53 10.21
C GLN A 143 13.54 1.75 10.22
N GLN A 144 12.43 2.37 9.82
CA GLN A 144 11.15 1.70 9.71
C GLN A 144 11.18 0.64 8.60
N PHE A 145 11.81 0.95 7.45
CA PHE A 145 12.05 -0.03 6.38
C PHE A 145 12.97 -1.16 6.84
N ASP A 146 14.07 -0.84 7.55
CA ASP A 146 14.98 -1.84 8.12
C ASP A 146 14.27 -2.77 9.12
N ALA A 147 13.38 -2.22 9.96
CA ALA A 147 12.55 -3.00 10.89
C ALA A 147 11.59 -3.97 10.19
N LEU A 148 11.21 -3.69 8.93
CA LEU A 148 10.43 -4.57 8.07
C LEU A 148 11.31 -5.57 7.28
N GLY A 149 12.63 -5.52 7.45
CA GLY A 149 13.59 -6.29 6.67
C GLY A 149 13.63 -5.86 5.20
N LEU A 150 13.33 -4.59 4.92
CA LEU A 150 13.39 -3.99 3.59
C LEU A 150 14.63 -3.10 3.47
N ASP A 151 15.31 -3.18 2.32
CA ASP A 151 16.42 -2.28 2.04
C ASP A 151 15.91 -0.84 1.88
N ALA A 152 16.68 0.13 2.39
CA ALA A 152 16.34 1.54 2.28
C ALA A 152 16.21 2.03 0.83
N ASP A 153 16.89 1.38 -0.13
CA ASP A 153 16.77 1.71 -1.55
C ASP A 153 15.38 1.38 -2.12
N MET A 154 14.63 0.47 -1.48
CA MET A 154 13.26 0.13 -1.87
C MET A 154 12.28 1.27 -1.62
N ILE A 155 12.61 2.26 -0.78
CA ILE A 155 11.76 3.45 -0.54
C ILE A 155 11.44 4.14 -1.87
N SER A 156 12.42 4.25 -2.78
CA SER A 156 12.22 4.84 -4.11
C SER A 156 11.28 4.01 -4.98
N SER A 157 11.41 2.67 -4.93
CA SER A 157 10.51 1.76 -5.64
C SER A 157 9.09 1.86 -5.11
N PHE A 158 8.89 1.88 -3.80
CA PHE A 158 7.57 2.09 -3.19
C PHE A 158 6.95 3.42 -3.62
N ILE A 159 7.69 4.53 -3.56
CA ILE A 159 7.20 5.85 -4.00
C ILE A 159 6.82 5.82 -5.48
N THR A 160 7.60 5.14 -6.33
CA THR A 160 7.27 4.96 -7.75
C THR A 160 5.96 4.22 -7.94
N GLN A 161 5.71 3.16 -7.16
CA GLN A 161 4.45 2.42 -7.22
C GLN A 161 3.27 3.24 -6.73
N ILE A 162 3.43 4.01 -5.65
CA ILE A 162 2.36 4.92 -5.18
C ILE A 162 2.04 5.97 -6.25
N ASN A 163 3.04 6.58 -6.86
CA ASN A 163 2.82 7.55 -7.95
C ASN A 163 2.13 6.90 -9.16
N THR A 164 2.52 5.66 -9.50
CA THR A 164 1.87 4.91 -10.58
C THR A 164 0.40 4.66 -10.27
N TYR A 165 0.08 4.30 -9.04
CA TYR A 165 -1.29 4.11 -8.57
C TYR A 165 -2.11 5.41 -8.59
N LEU A 166 -1.50 6.53 -8.18
CA LEU A 166 -2.14 7.84 -8.11
C LEU A 166 -2.18 8.59 -9.45
N ASN A 167 -1.59 8.05 -10.53
CA ASN A 167 -1.48 8.73 -11.84
C ASN A 167 -2.85 9.13 -12.44
N SER A 168 -3.94 8.47 -12.02
CA SER A 168 -5.30 8.86 -12.43
C SER A 168 -5.92 10.00 -11.61
N ASN A 169 -5.21 10.49 -10.57
CA ASN A 169 -5.65 11.51 -9.62
C ASN A 169 -4.51 12.51 -9.34
N GLU A 170 -4.31 13.46 -10.27
CA GLU A 170 -3.23 14.44 -10.23
C GLU A 170 -3.22 15.28 -8.94
N GLU A 171 -4.39 15.64 -8.39
CA GLU A 171 -4.50 16.42 -7.15
C GLU A 171 -3.99 15.61 -5.93
N THR A 172 -4.43 14.35 -5.79
CA THR A 172 -3.97 13.45 -4.73
C THR A 172 -2.48 13.16 -4.85
N GLN A 173 -1.99 12.97 -6.07
CA GLN A 173 -0.57 12.79 -6.36
C GLN A 173 0.24 14.03 -5.97
N SER A 174 -0.23 15.22 -6.32
CA SER A 174 0.42 16.49 -5.97
C SER A 174 0.48 16.72 -4.46
N LEU A 175 -0.61 16.42 -3.74
CA LEU A 175 -0.64 16.47 -2.28
C LEU A 175 0.38 15.51 -1.66
N LEU A 176 0.43 14.25 -2.14
CA LEU A 176 1.43 13.30 -1.66
C LEU A 176 2.85 13.80 -1.96
N GLN A 177 3.13 14.28 -3.17
CA GLN A 177 4.45 14.80 -3.55
C GLN A 177 4.87 16.00 -2.69
N SER A 178 3.93 16.87 -2.34
CA SER A 178 4.16 17.97 -1.39
C SER A 178 4.61 17.44 -0.03
N GLY A 179 3.97 16.37 0.46
CA GLY A 179 4.35 15.71 1.71
C GLY A 179 5.68 14.96 1.64
N LEU A 180 6.02 14.36 0.48
CA LEU A 180 7.31 13.69 0.31
C LEU A 180 8.46 14.71 0.21
N GLY A 181 8.21 15.93 -0.30
CA GLY A 181 9.14 17.05 -0.26
C GLY A 181 10.57 16.67 -0.68
N ASN A 182 11.54 16.92 0.21
CA ASN A 182 12.97 16.65 -0.03
C ASN A 182 13.31 15.17 -0.23
N LEU A 183 12.46 14.23 0.23
CA LEU A 183 12.70 12.79 0.07
C LEU A 183 12.76 12.43 -1.42
N ALA A 184 11.83 12.96 -2.22
CA ALA A 184 11.76 12.70 -3.66
C ALA A 184 12.94 13.30 -4.45
N SER A 185 13.66 14.27 -3.88
CA SER A 185 14.85 14.87 -4.51
C SER A 185 16.18 14.20 -4.09
N MET A 186 16.14 13.30 -3.10
CA MET A 186 17.33 12.61 -2.55
C MET A 186 17.43 11.14 -2.97
N LEU A 187 16.33 10.56 -3.45
CA LEU A 187 16.24 9.21 -4.00
C LEU A 187 16.52 9.21 -5.50
#